data_AF-A0A1M7U8N4-F1
#
_entry.id   AF-A0A1M7U8N4-F1
#
_cell.length_a   1.000
_cell.length_b   1.000
_cell.length_c   1.000
_cell.angle_alpha   90.00
_cell.angle_beta   90.00
_cell.angle_gamma   90.00
#
_symmetry.space_group_name_H-M   'P 1'
#
loop_
_entity.id
_entity.type
_entity.pdbx_description
1 polymer ?
#
loop_
_entity_poly.entity_id
_entity_poly.type
_entity_poly.pdbx_seq_one_letter_code
_entity_poly.pdbx_strand_id
1 'polypeptide(L)'
;MVVKAERANGRSRVLDAGESDNVDFSFLPKGLVSQCQVLIESFHDLHGYSCLPDILWKAGLGPFIEAHAPLRQVLRKASTTRSAKKSNAGFVRIASTILSLEILTSRFAGWSSIYPREATKSREILKAGARGPQNPLIEFYLYPPKYLNSAAIAALAPPPNTHDAELYGLPADGTGHSGAIGQLEAM
;
A
#
# COMPACT_ATOMS: atom_id res chain seq x y z
N MET A 1 26.40 -58.50 10.96
CA MET A 1 26.09 -57.14 11.45
C MET A 1 26.59 -56.15 10.42
N VAL A 2 25.69 -55.61 9.58
CA VAL A 2 26.01 -54.50 8.68
C VAL A 2 24.97 -53.42 8.92
N VAL A 3 25.49 -52.23 9.20
CA VAL A 3 24.83 -51.01 9.68
C VAL A 3 23.83 -50.45 8.66
N LYS A 4 22.70 -50.00 9.23
CA LYS A 4 21.54 -49.38 8.59
C LYS A 4 21.92 -48.01 8.00
N ALA A 5 21.73 -47.82 6.70
CA ALA A 5 21.76 -46.50 6.07
C ALA A 5 20.32 -46.01 5.85
N GLU A 6 19.77 -45.29 6.82
CA GLU A 6 18.51 -44.58 6.68
C GLU A 6 18.78 -43.23 5.99
N ARG A 7 18.48 -43.14 4.69
CA ARG A 7 18.54 -41.87 3.95
C ARG A 7 17.37 -41.00 4.37
N ALA A 8 17.67 -39.92 5.08
CA ALA A 8 16.74 -38.83 5.38
C ALA A 8 16.19 -38.25 4.07
N ASN A 9 14.89 -38.47 3.84
CA ASN A 9 14.14 -37.86 2.75
C ASN A 9 13.86 -36.39 3.10
N GLY A 10 14.75 -35.50 2.67
CA GLY A 10 14.55 -34.06 2.70
C GLY A 10 13.40 -33.67 1.80
N ARG A 11 12.18 -33.63 2.36
CA ARG A 11 11.01 -33.00 1.76
C ARG A 11 11.28 -31.50 1.63
N SER A 12 11.80 -31.10 0.47
CA SER A 12 11.63 -29.74 -0.03
C SER A 12 10.12 -29.47 -0.07
N ARG A 13 9.65 -28.60 0.82
CA ARG A 13 8.32 -28.00 0.73
C ARG A 13 8.31 -27.12 -0.52
N VAL A 14 7.99 -27.73 -1.65
CA VAL A 14 7.37 -27.02 -2.76
C VAL A 14 6.03 -26.53 -2.20
N LEU A 15 5.95 -25.25 -1.85
CA LEU A 15 4.67 -24.64 -1.57
C LEU A 15 3.85 -24.76 -2.85
N ASP A 16 2.72 -25.45 -2.71
CA ASP A 16 1.81 -25.81 -3.78
C ASP A 16 1.31 -24.56 -4.51
N ALA A 17 1.31 -24.60 -5.84
CA ALA A 17 0.83 -23.51 -6.68
C ALA A 17 -0.65 -23.12 -6.39
N GLY A 18 -1.40 -23.98 -5.67
CA GLY A 18 -2.77 -23.72 -5.24
C GLY A 18 -2.95 -22.68 -4.11
N GLU A 19 -1.94 -22.40 -3.28
CA GLU A 19 -2.13 -21.51 -2.11
C GLU A 19 -2.17 -20.01 -2.49
N SER A 20 -1.50 -19.64 -3.59
CA SER A 20 -1.43 -18.25 -4.06
C SER A 20 -2.70 -17.81 -4.83
N ASP A 21 -3.51 -18.77 -5.30
CA ASP A 21 -4.69 -18.53 -6.14
C ASP A 21 -5.91 -18.05 -5.31
N ASN A 22 -5.88 -18.18 -3.98
CA ASN A 22 -6.98 -17.80 -3.08
C ASN A 22 -6.62 -16.67 -2.07
N VAL A 23 -5.56 -15.91 -2.33
CA VAL A 23 -5.20 -14.78 -1.46
C VAL A 23 -6.19 -13.63 -1.69
N ASP A 24 -7.15 -13.46 -0.79
CA ASP A 24 -7.99 -12.26 -0.72
C ASP A 24 -7.22 -11.10 -0.07
N PHE A 25 -7.26 -9.93 -0.71
CA PHE A 25 -6.63 -8.68 -0.25
C PHE A 25 -7.56 -7.81 0.62
N SER A 26 -8.76 -8.30 0.96
CA SER A 26 -9.71 -7.59 1.84
C SER A 26 -9.18 -7.33 3.26
N PHE A 27 -8.12 -8.03 3.69
CA PHE A 27 -7.46 -7.81 4.98
C PHE A 27 -6.66 -6.49 5.04
N LEU A 28 -6.38 -5.87 3.90
CA LEU A 28 -5.62 -4.61 3.88
C LEU A 28 -6.43 -3.49 4.55
N PRO A 29 -5.80 -2.65 5.39
CA PRO A 29 -6.48 -1.50 5.97
C PRO A 29 -7.02 -0.58 4.86
N LYS A 30 -8.34 -0.38 4.83
CA LYS A 30 -9.01 0.42 3.78
C LYS A 30 -8.47 1.84 3.69
N GLY A 31 -8.13 2.43 4.84
CA GLY A 31 -7.50 3.75 4.93
C GLY A 31 -6.18 3.79 4.17
N LEU A 32 -5.30 2.82 4.41
CA LEU A 32 -4.01 2.71 3.71
C LEU A 32 -4.19 2.54 2.20
N VAL A 33 -5.07 1.62 1.78
CA VAL A 33 -5.32 1.40 0.33
C VAL A 33 -5.82 2.68 -0.34
N SER A 34 -6.70 3.41 0.34
CA SER A 34 -7.24 4.69 -0.17
C SER A 34 -6.16 5.76 -0.26
N GLN A 35 -5.30 5.89 0.75
CA GLN A 35 -4.18 6.83 0.73
C GLN A 35 -3.16 6.49 -0.36
N CYS A 36 -2.82 5.21 -0.54
CA CYS A 36 -1.99 4.74 -1.65
C CYS A 36 -2.61 5.04 -3.02
N GLN A 37 -3.93 4.86 -3.16
CA GLN A 37 -4.63 5.19 -4.39
C GLN A 37 -4.53 6.68 -4.70
N VAL A 38 -4.82 7.56 -3.73
CA VAL A 38 -4.73 9.02 -3.90
C VAL A 38 -3.32 9.44 -4.27
N LEU A 39 -2.29 8.85 -3.65
CA LEU A 39 -0.89 9.13 -3.99
C LEU A 39 -0.59 8.79 -5.46
N ILE A 40 -0.96 7.59 -5.91
CA ILE A 40 -0.70 7.12 -7.27
C ILE A 40 -1.48 7.97 -8.28
N GLU A 41 -2.74 8.25 -8.01
CA GLU A 41 -3.57 9.12 -8.85
C GLU A 41 -2.95 10.51 -8.98
N SER A 42 -2.60 11.15 -7.85
CA SER A 42 -1.98 12.48 -7.85
C SER A 42 -0.67 12.52 -8.64
N PHE A 43 0.15 11.47 -8.55
CA PHE A 43 1.37 11.37 -9.35
C PHE A 43 1.06 11.26 -10.85
N HIS A 44 0.13 10.38 -11.23
CA HIS A 44 -0.18 10.13 -12.64
C HIS A 44 -1.05 11.20 -13.29
N ASP A 45 -1.77 12.00 -12.52
CA ASP A 45 -2.43 13.22 -13.01
C ASP A 45 -1.39 14.24 -13.52
N LEU A 46 -0.19 14.28 -12.91
CA LEU A 46 0.90 15.16 -13.32
C LEU A 46 1.80 14.55 -14.40
N HIS A 47 2.04 13.24 -14.34
CA HIS A 47 3.03 12.55 -15.19
C HIS A 47 2.42 11.74 -16.34
N GLY A 48 1.08 11.62 -16.38
CA GLY A 48 0.35 10.76 -17.30
C GLY A 48 0.28 9.30 -16.84
N TYR A 49 -0.80 8.64 -17.21
CA TYR A 49 -1.07 7.24 -16.83
C TYR A 49 -0.44 6.19 -17.74
N SER A 50 0.05 6.58 -18.92
CA SER A 50 0.59 5.64 -19.91
C SER A 50 1.81 4.85 -19.40
N CYS A 51 2.55 5.41 -18.43
CA CYS A 51 3.74 4.78 -17.86
C CYS A 51 3.44 3.82 -16.69
N LEU A 52 2.21 3.80 -16.14
CA LEU A 52 1.89 2.99 -14.96
C LEU A 52 2.05 1.47 -15.22
N PRO A 53 1.57 0.91 -16.35
CA PRO A 53 1.86 -0.49 -16.68
C PRO A 53 3.37 -0.73 -16.82
N ASP A 54 4.10 0.16 -17.48
CA ASP A 54 5.56 0.00 -17.63
C ASP A 54 6.30 0.01 -16.30
N ILE A 55 5.89 0.86 -15.34
CA ILE A 55 6.45 0.90 -13.99
C ILE A 55 6.27 -0.45 -13.30
N LEU A 56 5.07 -1.04 -13.35
CA LEU A 56 4.78 -2.33 -12.74
C LEU A 56 5.64 -3.46 -13.36
N TRP A 57 5.80 -3.47 -14.68
CA TRP A 57 6.58 -4.52 -15.35
C TRP A 57 8.08 -4.34 -15.15
N LYS A 58 8.60 -3.10 -15.22
CA LYS A 58 10.02 -2.80 -14.97
C LYS A 58 10.41 -3.04 -13.52
N ALA A 59 9.47 -2.87 -12.58
CA ALA A 59 9.63 -3.25 -11.17
C ALA A 59 9.67 -4.78 -10.95
N GLY A 60 9.41 -5.60 -11.97
CA GLY A 60 9.38 -7.06 -11.86
C GLY A 60 8.11 -7.60 -11.19
N LEU A 61 7.03 -6.82 -11.13
CA LEU A 61 5.78 -7.21 -10.47
C LEU A 61 4.85 -8.05 -11.36
N GLY A 62 5.17 -8.21 -12.65
CA GLY A 62 4.37 -9.01 -13.59
C GLY A 62 4.07 -10.43 -13.08
N PRO A 63 5.09 -11.25 -12.74
CA PRO A 63 4.88 -12.59 -12.19
C PRO A 63 4.06 -12.61 -10.90
N PHE A 64 4.22 -11.60 -10.04
CA PHE A 64 3.44 -11.48 -8.81
C PHE A 64 1.96 -11.20 -9.11
N ILE A 65 1.67 -10.24 -9.99
CA ILE A 65 0.31 -9.89 -10.42
C ILE A 65 -0.39 -11.10 -11.05
N GLU A 66 0.35 -11.86 -11.86
CA GLU A 66 -0.18 -13.06 -12.51
C GLU A 66 -0.35 -14.23 -11.54
N ALA A 67 0.48 -14.37 -10.49
CA ALA A 67 0.34 -15.45 -9.51
C ALA A 67 -0.95 -15.34 -8.67
N HIS A 68 -1.45 -14.13 -8.43
CA HIS A 68 -2.60 -13.90 -7.53
C HIS A 68 -3.91 -13.64 -8.30
N ALA A 69 -4.90 -14.52 -8.13
CA ALA A 69 -6.15 -14.48 -8.90
C ALA A 69 -6.90 -13.13 -8.86
N PRO A 70 -7.02 -12.43 -7.70
CA PRO A 70 -7.70 -11.13 -7.69
C PRO A 70 -6.98 -10.06 -8.53
N LEU A 71 -5.65 -10.04 -8.50
CA LEU A 71 -4.85 -9.09 -9.29
C LEU A 71 -4.89 -9.46 -10.78
N ARG A 72 -4.74 -10.74 -11.10
CA ARG A 72 -4.87 -11.28 -12.46
C ARG A 72 -6.23 -10.93 -13.09
N GLN A 73 -7.31 -10.99 -12.31
CA GLN A 73 -8.64 -10.63 -12.78
C GLN A 73 -8.76 -9.12 -13.06
N VAL A 74 -8.20 -8.27 -12.19
CA VAL A 74 -8.16 -6.82 -12.42
C VAL A 74 -7.33 -6.50 -13.66
N LEU A 75 -6.16 -7.12 -13.80
CA LEU A 75 -5.28 -6.97 -14.96
C LEU A 75 -6.01 -7.31 -16.25
N ARG A 76 -6.65 -8.48 -16.32
CA ARG A 76 -7.40 -8.90 -17.51
C ARG A 76 -8.47 -7.89 -17.90
N LYS A 77 -9.20 -7.31 -16.92
CA LYS A 77 -10.22 -6.28 -17.18
C LYS A 77 -9.59 -4.98 -17.66
N ALA A 78 -8.48 -4.56 -17.04
CA ALA A 78 -7.76 -3.34 -17.38
C ALA A 78 -7.14 -3.40 -18.78
N SER A 79 -6.63 -4.55 -19.20
CA SER A 79 -5.95 -4.72 -20.51
C SER A 79 -6.92 -4.92 -21.68
N THR A 80 -8.16 -5.32 -21.43
CA THR A 80 -9.15 -5.62 -22.51
C THR A 80 -10.21 -4.54 -22.69
N THR A 81 -10.33 -3.62 -21.74
CA THR A 81 -11.31 -2.54 -21.83
C THR A 81 -10.93 -1.53 -22.92
N ARG A 82 -11.94 -1.01 -23.64
CA ARG A 82 -11.75 0.07 -24.62
C ARG A 82 -11.69 1.46 -24.00
N SER A 83 -11.90 1.57 -22.68
CA SER A 83 -11.89 2.86 -21.97
C SER A 83 -10.58 3.05 -21.25
N ALA A 84 -9.79 4.04 -21.69
CA ALA A 84 -8.55 4.43 -21.02
C ALA A 84 -8.79 4.72 -19.52
N LYS A 85 -9.88 5.41 -19.18
CA LYS A 85 -10.27 5.67 -17.78
C LYS A 85 -10.43 4.38 -16.96
N LYS A 86 -11.12 3.37 -17.50
CA LYS A 86 -11.30 2.08 -16.81
C LYS A 86 -10.00 1.27 -16.76
N SER A 87 -9.18 1.35 -17.80
CA SER A 87 -7.87 0.71 -17.84
C SER A 87 -6.95 1.28 -16.75
N ASN A 88 -6.82 2.60 -16.72
CA ASN A 88 -6.04 3.34 -15.72
C ASN A 88 -6.52 3.02 -14.30
N ALA A 89 -7.83 3.08 -14.04
CA ALA A 89 -8.38 2.73 -12.73
C ALA A 89 -8.04 1.28 -12.31
N GLY A 90 -8.00 0.35 -13.25
CA GLY A 90 -7.57 -1.03 -13.00
C GLY A 90 -6.09 -1.12 -12.60
N PHE A 91 -5.21 -0.43 -13.33
CA PHE A 91 -3.79 -0.40 -13.00
C PHE A 91 -3.50 0.33 -11.69
N VAL A 92 -4.21 1.43 -11.40
CA VAL A 92 -4.14 2.14 -10.11
C VAL A 92 -4.52 1.19 -8.97
N ARG A 93 -5.61 0.42 -9.13
CA ARG A 93 -6.04 -0.55 -8.12
C ARG A 93 -4.98 -1.63 -7.87
N ILE A 94 -4.32 -2.12 -8.91
CA ILE A 94 -3.22 -3.09 -8.76
C ILE A 94 -2.07 -2.45 -7.99
N ALA A 95 -1.62 -1.27 -8.43
CA ALA A 95 -0.49 -0.57 -7.84
C ALA A 95 -0.74 -0.17 -6.38
N SER A 96 -1.93 0.34 -6.04
CA SER A 96 -2.27 0.71 -4.66
C SER A 96 -2.36 -0.50 -3.73
N THR A 97 -2.84 -1.65 -4.23
CA THR A 97 -2.87 -2.90 -3.47
C THR A 97 -1.45 -3.37 -3.16
N ILE A 98 -0.57 -3.39 -4.17
CA ILE A 98 0.83 -3.81 -4.00
C ILE A 98 1.58 -2.84 -3.08
N LEU A 99 1.46 -1.53 -3.30
CA LEU A 99 2.10 -0.52 -2.46
C LEU A 99 1.66 -0.63 -0.99
N SER A 100 0.39 -0.95 -0.74
CA SER A 100 -0.12 -1.16 0.63
C SER A 100 0.51 -2.38 1.30
N LEU A 101 0.70 -3.48 0.57
CA LEU A 101 1.44 -4.65 1.07
C LEU A 101 2.87 -4.27 1.42
N GLU A 102 3.56 -3.58 0.53
CA GLU A 102 4.93 -3.12 0.76
C GLU A 102 5.01 -2.23 2.02
N ILE A 103 4.11 -1.26 2.18
CA ILE A 103 4.06 -0.37 3.35
C ILE A 103 3.87 -1.16 4.63
N LEU A 104 2.93 -2.11 4.67
CA LEU A 104 2.70 -2.96 5.83
C LEU A 104 3.88 -3.88 6.18
N THR A 105 4.70 -4.24 5.19
CA THR A 105 5.92 -5.03 5.46
C THR A 105 7.12 -4.18 5.85
N SER A 106 7.06 -2.89 5.55
CA SER A 106 8.06 -1.89 5.91
C SER A 106 7.78 -1.26 7.30
N ARG A 107 8.70 -0.41 7.76
CA ARG A 107 8.49 0.44 8.95
C ARG A 107 7.90 1.81 8.58
N PHE A 108 7.36 1.96 7.38
CA PHE A 108 6.90 3.25 6.88
C PHE A 108 5.67 3.75 7.65
N ALA A 109 5.77 5.00 8.15
CA ALA A 109 4.72 5.73 8.85
C ALA A 109 4.01 4.98 10.00
N GLY A 110 4.61 3.92 10.56
CA GLY A 110 4.06 3.17 11.69
C GLY A 110 2.89 2.23 11.36
N TRP A 111 2.50 2.08 10.09
CA TRP A 111 1.36 1.21 9.70
C TRP A 111 1.52 -0.23 10.19
N SER A 112 2.73 -0.78 10.12
CA SER A 112 3.02 -2.15 10.56
C SER A 112 2.94 -2.33 12.07
N SER A 113 3.08 -1.25 12.85
CA SER A 113 2.88 -1.26 14.29
C SER A 113 1.39 -1.22 14.67
N ILE A 114 0.57 -0.51 13.90
CA ILE A 114 -0.89 -0.41 14.13
C ILE A 114 -1.60 -1.67 13.66
N TYR A 115 -1.14 -2.27 12.54
CA TYR A 115 -1.75 -3.43 11.90
C TYR A 115 -0.76 -4.62 11.82
N PRO A 116 -0.34 -5.19 12.97
CA PRO A 116 0.73 -6.20 12.99
C PRO A 116 0.31 -7.55 12.36
N ARG A 117 -0.98 -7.88 12.38
CA ARG A 117 -1.50 -9.12 11.78
C ARG A 117 -1.48 -9.00 10.25
N GLU A 118 -1.93 -7.88 9.74
CA GLU A 118 -1.94 -7.51 8.32
C GLU A 118 -0.51 -7.40 7.80
N ALA A 119 0.41 -6.85 8.59
CA ALA A 119 1.84 -6.80 8.28
C ALA A 119 2.46 -8.21 8.14
N THR A 120 2.10 -9.13 9.03
CA THR A 120 2.57 -10.52 8.97
C THR A 120 2.05 -11.21 7.72
N LYS A 121 0.74 -11.11 7.45
CA LYS A 121 0.11 -11.70 6.26
C LYS A 121 0.67 -11.09 4.97
N SER A 122 0.86 -9.77 4.93
CA SER A 122 1.49 -9.09 3.78
C SER A 122 2.90 -9.63 3.52
N ARG A 123 3.67 -9.90 4.57
CA ARG A 123 5.03 -10.45 4.48
C ARG A 123 5.03 -11.86 3.92
N GLU A 124 4.08 -12.69 4.30
CA GLU A 124 3.93 -14.05 3.77
C GLU A 124 3.60 -14.03 2.28
N ILE A 125 2.65 -13.17 1.88
CA ILE A 125 2.25 -12.99 0.48
C ILE A 125 3.43 -12.51 -0.37
N LEU A 126 4.11 -11.45 0.06
CA LEU A 126 5.25 -10.91 -0.70
C LEU A 126 6.43 -11.89 -0.75
N LYS A 127 6.71 -12.64 0.32
CA LYS A 127 7.76 -13.69 0.32
C LYS A 127 7.44 -14.84 -0.64
N ALA A 128 6.18 -15.26 -0.72
CA ALA A 128 5.77 -16.33 -1.62
C ALA A 128 5.95 -15.95 -3.11
N GLY A 129 5.79 -14.67 -3.44
CA GLY A 129 5.94 -14.16 -4.81
C GLY A 129 7.27 -13.47 -5.12
N ALA A 130 8.20 -13.37 -4.16
CA ALA A 130 9.43 -12.60 -4.32
C ALA A 130 10.39 -13.22 -5.34
N ARG A 131 10.50 -12.59 -6.52
CA ARG A 131 11.56 -12.85 -7.52
C ARG A 131 12.30 -11.58 -7.94
N GLY A 132 12.09 -10.46 -7.26
CA GLY A 132 12.59 -9.13 -7.64
C GLY A 132 12.99 -8.25 -6.44
N PRO A 133 13.23 -6.94 -6.67
CA PRO A 133 13.61 -5.97 -5.63
C PRO A 133 12.68 -6.00 -4.43
N GLN A 134 13.19 -5.70 -3.24
CA GLN A 134 12.36 -5.58 -2.04
C GLN A 134 11.70 -4.21 -2.00
N ASN A 135 10.40 -4.17 -2.29
CA ASN A 135 9.53 -2.99 -2.24
C ASN A 135 9.75 -1.95 -3.36
N PRO A 136 9.68 -2.35 -4.65
CA PRO A 136 9.93 -1.45 -5.76
C PRO A 136 8.95 -0.27 -5.86
N LEU A 137 7.70 -0.39 -5.39
CA LEU A 137 6.75 0.73 -5.43
C LEU A 137 7.02 1.74 -4.32
N ILE A 138 7.46 1.30 -3.14
CA ILE A 138 7.97 2.21 -2.09
C ILE A 138 9.16 3.01 -2.62
N GLU A 139 10.13 2.35 -3.25
CA GLU A 139 11.30 3.03 -3.82
C GLU A 139 10.89 4.05 -4.89
N PHE A 140 9.94 3.68 -5.76
CA PHE A 140 9.51 4.55 -6.84
C PHE A 140 8.67 5.75 -6.36
N TYR A 141 7.65 5.51 -5.53
CA TYR A 141 6.67 6.56 -5.15
C TYR A 141 7.06 7.33 -3.89
N LEU A 142 7.78 6.73 -2.94
CA LEU A 142 8.04 7.34 -1.62
C LEU A 142 9.48 7.80 -1.46
N TYR A 143 10.42 7.10 -2.09
CA TYR A 143 11.85 7.42 -2.02
C TYR A 143 12.45 7.65 -3.41
N PRO A 144 11.88 8.56 -4.24
CA PRO A 144 12.50 8.86 -5.52
C PRO A 144 13.96 9.31 -5.29
N PRO A 145 14.93 8.90 -6.13
CA PRO A 145 16.38 9.02 -5.88
C PRO A 145 16.93 10.43 -5.60
N LYS A 146 16.09 11.46 -5.60
CA LYS A 146 16.49 12.86 -5.45
C LYS A 146 15.94 13.52 -4.17
N TYR A 147 14.80 13.09 -3.59
CA TYR A 147 14.25 13.70 -2.37
C TYR A 147 13.32 12.74 -1.60
N LEU A 148 13.41 12.74 -0.27
CA LEU A 148 12.34 12.24 0.60
C LEU A 148 11.15 13.20 0.49
N ASN A 149 10.02 12.73 -0.04
CA ASN A 149 8.83 13.56 -0.09
C ASN A 149 8.13 13.56 1.27
N SER A 150 8.42 14.53 2.13
CA SER A 150 7.73 14.70 3.42
C SER A 150 6.22 14.81 3.29
N ALA A 151 5.70 15.31 2.16
CA ALA A 151 4.27 15.33 1.89
C ALA A 151 3.70 13.93 1.63
N ALA A 152 4.48 13.02 1.04
CA ALA A 152 4.08 11.61 0.89
C ALA A 152 4.04 10.90 2.25
N ILE A 153 4.97 11.22 3.16
CA ILE A 153 4.95 10.70 4.55
C ILE A 153 3.69 11.20 5.29
N ALA A 154 3.37 12.49 5.18
CA ALA A 154 2.18 13.06 5.82
C ALA A 154 0.87 12.52 5.22
N ALA A 155 0.79 12.40 3.89
CA ALA A 155 -0.40 11.91 3.20
C ALA A 155 -0.68 10.43 3.48
N LEU A 156 0.37 9.65 3.73
CA LEU A 156 0.30 8.24 4.06
C LEU A 156 0.40 7.98 5.57
N ALA A 157 0.26 8.98 6.44
CA ALA A 157 0.22 8.72 7.87
C ALA A 157 -1.11 8.04 8.24
N PRO A 158 -1.12 7.09 9.18
CA PRO A 158 -2.35 6.58 9.76
C PRO A 158 -3.21 7.76 10.25
N PRO A 159 -4.52 7.77 9.97
CA PRO A 159 -5.39 8.78 10.56
C PRO A 159 -5.26 8.69 12.09
N PRO A 160 -5.22 9.82 12.81
CA PRO A 160 -5.17 9.80 14.26
C PRO A 160 -6.35 8.96 14.77
N ASN A 161 -6.07 7.97 15.61
CA ASN A 161 -7.09 7.13 16.19
C ASN A 161 -8.06 8.03 16.97
N THR A 162 -9.32 8.10 16.56
CA THR A 162 -10.35 8.86 17.27
C THR A 162 -10.56 8.37 18.70
N HIS A 163 -10.08 7.16 19.02
CA HIS A 163 -10.13 6.58 20.37
C HIS A 163 -9.11 7.18 21.35
N ASP A 164 -8.04 7.82 20.87
CA ASP A 164 -7.03 8.43 21.75
C ASP A 164 -7.33 9.93 22.01
N ALA A 165 -8.16 10.56 21.17
CA ALA A 165 -8.56 11.96 21.32
C ALA A 165 -9.52 12.19 22.50
N GLU A 166 -10.32 11.17 22.85
CA GLU A 166 -11.25 11.24 23.99
C GLU A 166 -10.54 10.99 25.33
N LEU A 167 -9.38 10.31 25.31
CA LEU A 167 -8.59 10.02 26.51
C LEU A 167 -7.70 11.21 26.96
N TYR A 168 -7.46 12.19 26.08
CA TYR A 168 -6.59 13.35 26.34
C TYR A 168 -7.30 14.70 26.40
N GLY A 169 -8.63 14.75 26.45
CA GLY A 169 -9.39 15.93 26.90
C GLY A 169 -9.01 17.25 26.21
N LEU A 170 -8.69 17.23 24.91
CA LEU A 170 -8.46 18.46 24.17
C LEU A 170 -9.82 19.04 23.75
N PRO A 171 -10.19 20.25 24.22
CA PRO A 171 -11.47 20.84 23.89
C PRO A 171 -11.50 21.19 22.40
N ALA A 172 -12.47 20.60 21.69
CA ALA A 172 -12.90 21.05 20.40
C ALA A 172 -13.75 22.31 20.57
N ASP A 173 -13.12 23.49 20.68
CA ASP A 173 -13.76 24.70 20.14
C ASP A 173 -12.76 25.84 19.94
N GLY A 174 -12.76 26.37 18.72
CA GLY A 174 -11.99 27.52 18.29
C GLY A 174 -12.89 28.56 17.66
N THR A 175 -14.07 28.80 18.23
CA THR A 175 -14.94 29.92 17.86
C THR A 175 -14.78 31.08 18.84
N GLY A 176 -13.67 31.80 18.68
CA GLY A 176 -13.40 33.05 19.41
C GLY A 176 -14.35 34.16 18.99
N HIS A 177 -15.21 34.56 19.93
CA HIS A 177 -16.01 35.79 19.90
C HIS A 177 -15.12 37.04 19.70
N SER A 178 -15.39 37.83 18.67
CA SER A 178 -14.88 39.20 18.57
C SER A 178 -15.85 40.15 19.28
N GLY A 179 -15.50 40.52 20.51
CA GLY A 179 -16.19 41.54 21.29
C GLY A 179 -15.87 42.94 20.77
N ALA A 180 -16.92 43.71 20.49
CA ALA A 180 -16.85 45.11 20.10
C ALA A 180 -16.23 45.95 21.23
N ILE A 181 -15.17 46.69 20.89
CA ILE A 181 -14.46 47.62 21.77
C ILE A 181 -15.11 49.00 21.62
N GLY A 182 -15.38 49.63 22.76
CA GLY A 182 -16.16 50.84 22.92
C GLY A 182 -15.59 52.11 22.28
N GLN A 183 -16.53 53.00 21.97
CA GLN A 183 -16.37 54.44 21.72
C GLN A 183 -15.88 55.18 22.99
N LEU A 184 -14.88 56.05 22.81
CA LEU A 184 -14.44 57.22 23.60
C LEU A 184 -13.08 57.62 22.98
N GLU A 185 -12.75 58.80 22.47
CA GLU A 185 -13.21 60.19 22.54
C GLU A 185 -12.73 60.91 21.26
N ALA A 186 -13.30 62.08 20.93
CA ALA A 186 -12.56 63.36 20.85
C ALA A 186 -13.46 64.49 20.32
N MET A 187 -13.51 65.57 21.12
CA MET A 187 -13.58 67.01 20.78
C MET A 187 -14.29 67.45 19.50
#